data_AF-A0A7S0WVA1-F1
#
_entry.id   AF-A0A7S0WVA1-F1
#
_cell.length_a   1.000
_cell.length_b   1.000
_cell.length_c   1.000
_cell.angle_alpha   90.00
_cell.angle_beta   90.00
_cell.angle_gamma   90.00
#
_symmetry.space_group_name_H-M   'P 1'
#
loop_
_entity.id
_entity.type
_entity.pdbx_description
1 polymer ?
#
loop_
_entity_poly.entity_id
_entity_poly.type
_entity_poly.pdbx_seq_one_letter_code
_entity_poly.pdbx_strand_id
1 'polypeptide(L)'
;KGIVYDTGGLSLKVGGTMPGMKADMAGAAAMLAAFRAAVLMEGGPGCDLHLVMCIAENAIGPGAVRNDDILTMHSGKTVEINNTDAEGRLVLADGVSYAAQTFAPDVLVDMATLTGAQLVTTGKKHAAVMSNDADLEQAAVGAGLVSGDLAHPLIYCPELLSGEFKSAVADMRNSVKDRMN
;
A
#
# COMPACT_ATOMS: atom_id res chain seq x y z
N LYS A 1 2.70 4.57 0.83
CA LYS A 1 1.40 5.16 1.25
C LYS A 1 1.64 6.35 2.18
N GLY A 2 1.12 7.53 1.84
CA GLY A 2 1.29 8.78 2.59
C GLY A 2 -0.04 9.38 3.07
N ILE A 3 -0.92 8.59 3.67
CA ILE A 3 -2.20 9.09 4.18
C ILE A 3 -1.95 9.85 5.49
N VAL A 4 -2.03 11.17 5.46
CA VAL A 4 -1.62 12.02 6.60
C VAL A 4 -2.54 11.85 7.81
N TYR A 5 -3.81 11.52 7.54
CA TYR A 5 -4.76 11.07 8.53
C TYR A 5 -5.86 10.26 7.86
N ASP A 6 -6.29 9.17 8.52
CA ASP A 6 -7.30 8.26 8.00
C ASP A 6 -8.52 8.20 8.92
N THR A 7 -9.59 8.90 8.53
CA THR A 7 -10.88 8.80 9.22
C THR A 7 -11.67 7.55 8.80
N GLY A 8 -11.27 6.90 7.70
CA GLY A 8 -12.01 5.90 6.95
C GLY A 8 -12.97 6.46 5.90
N GLY A 9 -13.09 7.78 5.79
CA GLY A 9 -14.02 8.43 4.88
C GLY A 9 -15.47 8.20 5.29
N LEU A 10 -16.34 7.86 4.33
CA LEU A 10 -17.75 7.54 4.63
C LEU A 10 -17.92 6.16 5.31
N SER A 11 -16.99 5.23 5.10
CA SER A 11 -16.77 4.04 5.93
C SER A 11 -16.05 4.39 7.23
N LEU A 12 -16.63 5.33 7.99
CA LEU A 12 -16.01 5.96 9.15
C LEU A 12 -15.50 4.93 10.16
N LYS A 13 -14.26 5.07 10.60
CA LYS A 13 -13.69 4.29 11.69
C LYS A 13 -14.45 4.58 12.99
N VAL A 14 -15.08 3.55 13.54
CA VAL A 14 -15.82 3.60 14.81
C VAL A 14 -15.13 2.81 15.92
N GLY A 15 -15.57 2.99 17.17
CA GLY A 15 -15.13 2.14 18.28
C GLY A 15 -13.68 2.32 18.72
N GLY A 16 -13.09 3.50 18.52
CA GLY A 16 -11.73 3.81 18.98
C GLY A 16 -10.61 3.31 18.06
N THR A 17 -10.93 2.95 16.82
CA THR A 17 -9.94 2.53 15.80
C THR A 17 -9.28 3.71 15.06
N MET A 18 -9.82 4.93 15.21
CA MET A 18 -9.30 6.15 14.58
C MET A 18 -8.08 6.77 15.30
N PRO A 19 -8.02 6.83 16.65
CA PRO A 19 -6.79 7.24 17.34
C PRO A 19 -5.57 6.41 16.89
N GLY A 20 -4.51 7.11 16.50
CA GLY A 20 -3.30 6.49 15.94
C GLY A 20 -3.19 6.61 14.41
N MET A 21 -4.26 6.95 13.70
CA MET A 21 -4.25 7.07 12.23
C MET A 21 -3.43 8.24 11.68
N LYS A 22 -2.87 9.11 12.53
CA LYS A 22 -1.77 10.01 12.13
C LYS A 22 -0.51 9.25 11.65
N ALA A 23 -0.39 7.97 12.04
CA ALA A 23 0.70 7.10 11.61
C ALA A 23 0.44 6.48 10.24
N ASP A 24 -0.69 6.77 9.58
CA ASP A 24 -1.06 6.11 8.32
C ASP A 24 -0.28 6.61 7.08
N MET A 25 0.65 7.54 7.33
CA MET A 25 1.66 8.03 6.41
C MET A 25 3.05 7.42 6.66
N ALA A 26 3.19 6.51 7.64
CA ALA A 26 4.50 5.97 8.03
C ALA A 26 5.19 5.21 6.90
N GLY A 27 4.42 4.61 5.97
CA GLY A 27 4.96 4.01 4.75
C GLY A 27 5.75 5.03 3.90
N ALA A 28 5.16 6.20 3.64
CA ALA A 28 5.85 7.28 2.93
C ALA A 28 7.01 7.87 3.74
N ALA A 29 6.85 8.02 5.06
CA ALA A 29 7.91 8.54 5.93
C ALA A 29 9.16 7.67 5.91
N ALA A 30 9.00 6.35 6.01
CA ALA A 30 10.10 5.41 5.98
C ALA A 30 10.75 5.33 4.60
N MET A 31 9.98 5.35 3.50
CA MET A 31 10.55 5.44 2.15
C MET A 31 11.33 6.74 1.93
N LEU A 32 10.84 7.87 2.43
CA LEU A 32 11.56 9.15 2.38
C LEU A 32 12.87 9.12 3.19
N ALA A 33 12.84 8.52 4.39
CA ALA A 33 14.03 8.37 5.22
C ALA A 33 15.07 7.44 4.57
N ALA A 34 14.63 6.30 4.02
CA ALA A 34 15.48 5.36 3.29
C ALA A 34 16.08 6.00 2.03
N PHE A 35 15.27 6.69 1.23
CA PHE A 35 15.73 7.45 0.07
C PHE A 35 16.79 8.48 0.46
N ARG A 36 16.53 9.28 1.51
CA ARG A 36 17.49 10.27 2.00
C ARG A 36 18.79 9.61 2.46
N ALA A 37 18.73 8.48 3.17
CA ALA A 37 19.91 7.75 3.60
C ALA A 37 20.74 7.24 2.41
N ALA A 38 20.08 6.65 1.40
CA ALA A 38 20.72 6.14 0.19
C ALA A 38 21.34 7.24 -0.68
N VAL A 39 20.73 8.44 -0.74
CA VAL A 39 21.29 9.58 -1.47
C VAL A 39 22.49 10.19 -0.74
N LEU A 40 22.48 10.20 0.60
CA LEU A 40 23.53 10.83 1.41
C LEU A 40 24.70 9.90 1.77
N MET A 41 24.59 8.60 1.52
CA MET A 41 25.70 7.68 1.78
C MET A 41 26.88 7.96 0.85
N GLU A 42 28.09 7.67 1.34
CA GLU A 42 29.30 7.77 0.52
C GLU A 42 29.20 6.82 -0.68
N GLY A 43 29.44 7.35 -1.88
CA GLY A 43 29.27 6.63 -3.15
C GLY A 43 27.85 6.71 -3.75
N GLY A 44 26.85 7.20 -2.99
CA GLY A 44 25.46 7.29 -3.43
C GLY A 44 24.79 5.92 -3.64
N PRO A 45 23.58 5.88 -4.23
CA PRO A 45 22.79 4.65 -4.36
C PRO A 45 23.34 3.66 -5.40
N GLY A 46 24.29 4.06 -6.25
CA GLY A 46 24.84 3.21 -7.32
C GLY A 46 23.86 2.88 -8.47
N CYS A 47 22.63 3.39 -8.41
CA CYS A 47 21.57 3.22 -9.40
C CYS A 47 20.67 4.46 -9.48
N ASP A 48 19.85 4.53 -10.53
CA ASP A 48 18.77 5.52 -10.59
C ASP A 48 17.71 5.19 -9.55
N LEU A 49 17.52 6.10 -8.59
CA LEU A 49 16.60 5.93 -7.49
C LEU A 49 15.52 7.00 -7.56
N HIS A 50 14.25 6.57 -7.59
CA HIS A 50 13.09 7.46 -7.62
C HIS A 50 12.23 7.25 -6.38
N LEU A 51 11.68 8.32 -5.83
CA LEU A 51 10.72 8.29 -4.72
C LEU A 51 9.38 8.89 -5.16
N VAL A 52 8.33 8.08 -5.14
CA VAL A 52 6.94 8.51 -5.37
C VAL A 52 6.18 8.47 -4.05
N MET A 53 5.63 9.62 -3.63
CA MET A 53 4.86 9.73 -2.40
C MET A 53 3.39 10.01 -2.71
N CYS A 54 2.53 9.04 -2.42
CA CYS A 54 1.08 9.18 -2.59
C CYS A 54 0.48 9.85 -1.34
N ILE A 55 0.43 11.19 -1.33
CA ILE A 55 0.03 12.00 -0.18
C ILE A 55 -1.43 12.43 -0.31
N ALA A 56 -2.24 12.09 0.69
CA ALA A 56 -3.64 12.49 0.79
C ALA A 56 -4.12 12.47 2.24
N GLU A 57 -5.29 13.04 2.51
CA GLU A 57 -6.03 12.83 3.76
C GLU A 57 -7.33 12.09 3.43
N ASN A 58 -7.66 11.01 4.15
CA ASN A 58 -8.93 10.32 3.96
C ASN A 58 -9.98 10.94 4.88
N ALA A 59 -10.55 12.06 4.43
CA ALA A 59 -11.48 12.88 5.20
C ALA A 59 -12.96 12.52 4.94
N ILE A 60 -13.82 12.90 5.89
CA ILE A 60 -15.28 12.82 5.75
C ILE A 60 -15.85 14.20 5.40
N GLY A 61 -16.76 14.26 4.44
CA GLY A 61 -17.45 15.48 4.06
C GLY A 61 -18.28 15.33 2.79
N PRO A 62 -18.95 16.40 2.32
CA PRO A 62 -19.80 16.36 1.13
C PRO A 62 -19.08 15.94 -0.16
N GLY A 63 -17.77 16.16 -0.24
CA GLY A 63 -16.91 15.79 -1.36
C GLY A 63 -16.17 14.47 -1.18
N ALA A 64 -16.47 13.68 -0.14
CA ALA A 64 -15.85 12.38 0.05
C ALA A 64 -16.24 11.40 -1.05
N VAL A 65 -15.29 10.53 -1.41
CA VAL A 65 -15.57 9.34 -2.23
C VAL A 65 -16.62 8.50 -1.50
N ARG A 66 -17.59 7.97 -2.24
CA ARG A 66 -18.68 7.17 -1.70
C ARG A 66 -18.42 5.69 -1.88
N ASN A 67 -18.99 4.90 -0.97
CA ASN A 67 -19.26 3.51 -1.31
C ASN A 67 -20.26 3.52 -2.49
N ASP A 68 -20.00 2.67 -3.48
CA ASP A 68 -20.62 2.57 -4.80
C ASP A 68 -20.11 3.56 -5.87
N ASP A 69 -19.22 4.51 -5.55
CA ASP A 69 -18.55 5.29 -6.60
C ASP A 69 -17.66 4.36 -7.46
N ILE A 70 -17.56 4.63 -8.76
CA ILE A 70 -16.63 3.96 -9.66
C ILE A 70 -15.54 4.96 -10.05
N LEU A 71 -14.30 4.68 -9.64
CA LEU A 71 -13.14 5.51 -9.97
C LEU A 71 -12.46 4.98 -11.23
N THR A 72 -11.99 5.88 -12.09
CA THR A 72 -11.05 5.54 -13.17
C THR A 72 -9.64 5.84 -12.67
N MET A 73 -8.82 4.80 -12.54
CA MET A 73 -7.46 4.90 -12.02
C MET A 73 -6.50 5.42 -13.10
N HIS A 74 -5.30 5.84 -12.71
CA HIS A 74 -4.23 6.24 -13.63
C HIS A 74 -3.90 5.13 -14.65
N SER A 75 -4.03 3.86 -14.25
CA SER A 75 -3.83 2.71 -15.15
C SER A 75 -4.89 2.57 -16.25
N GLY A 76 -5.95 3.36 -16.23
CA GLY A 76 -7.11 3.25 -17.12
C GLY A 76 -8.16 2.23 -16.66
N LYS A 77 -7.87 1.41 -15.64
CA LYS A 77 -8.83 0.47 -15.05
C LYS A 77 -9.85 1.18 -14.18
N THR A 78 -11.03 0.59 -14.05
CA THR A 78 -12.13 1.07 -13.23
C THR A 78 -12.24 0.30 -11.90
N VAL A 79 -12.47 1.01 -10.80
CA VAL A 79 -12.59 0.43 -9.46
C VAL A 79 -13.90 0.87 -8.80
N GLU A 80 -14.78 -0.09 -8.51
CA GLU A 80 -15.97 0.09 -7.68
C GLU A 80 -15.55 0.15 -6.21
N ILE A 81 -15.83 1.27 -5.55
CA ILE A 81 -15.49 1.45 -4.14
C ILE A 81 -16.56 0.78 -3.28
N ASN A 82 -16.23 -0.34 -2.66
CA ASN A 82 -17.11 -0.98 -1.67
C ASN A 82 -16.67 -0.73 -0.22
N ASN A 83 -15.51 -0.08 -0.04
CA ASN A 83 -15.08 0.41 1.27
C ASN A 83 -14.12 1.60 1.15
N THR A 84 -14.53 2.80 1.57
CA THR A 84 -13.66 4.00 1.55
C THR A 84 -12.51 3.96 2.57
N ASP A 85 -12.52 3.03 3.52
CA ASP A 85 -11.42 2.75 4.48
C ASP A 85 -10.38 1.76 3.92
N ALA A 86 -10.53 1.41 2.64
CA ALA A 86 -9.52 0.69 1.86
C ALA A 86 -8.92 1.64 0.80
N GLU A 87 -8.58 2.85 1.22
CA GLU A 87 -8.04 3.96 0.42
C GLU A 87 -6.56 3.77 0.07
N GLY A 88 -5.77 3.19 0.97
CA GLY A 88 -4.32 3.12 0.84
C GLY A 88 -3.87 2.41 -0.44
N ARG A 89 -4.59 1.35 -0.83
CA ARG A 89 -4.34 0.61 -2.07
C ARG A 89 -4.73 1.40 -3.33
N LEU A 90 -5.70 2.31 -3.24
CA LEU A 90 -6.11 3.15 -4.37
C LEU A 90 -5.02 4.17 -4.69
N VAL A 91 -4.53 4.88 -3.67
CA VAL A 91 -3.45 5.86 -3.85
C VAL A 91 -2.14 5.20 -4.27
N LEU A 92 -1.88 3.97 -3.79
CA LEU A 92 -0.72 3.18 -4.22
C LEU A 92 -0.87 2.67 -5.65
N ALA A 93 -2.06 2.24 -6.07
CA ALA A 93 -2.28 1.77 -7.44
C ALA A 93 -1.94 2.86 -8.47
N ASP A 94 -2.33 4.11 -8.22
CA ASP A 94 -1.92 5.24 -9.05
C ASP A 94 -0.42 5.52 -8.93
N GLY A 95 0.15 5.51 -7.72
CA GLY A 95 1.59 5.72 -7.52
C GLY A 95 2.47 4.70 -8.24
N VAL A 96 2.12 3.42 -8.14
CA VAL A 96 2.80 2.29 -8.80
C VAL A 96 2.60 2.36 -10.31
N SER A 97 1.38 2.61 -10.78
CA SER A 97 1.09 2.75 -12.21
C SER A 97 1.87 3.92 -12.82
N TYR A 98 1.93 5.05 -12.13
CA TYR A 98 2.70 6.22 -12.55
C TYR A 98 4.20 5.91 -12.58
N ALA A 99 4.74 5.30 -11.52
CA ALA A 99 6.16 4.96 -11.45
C ALA A 99 6.57 3.99 -12.56
N ALA A 100 5.77 2.94 -12.80
CA ALA A 100 6.02 1.95 -13.84
C ALA A 100 6.01 2.57 -15.25
N GLN A 101 5.05 3.45 -15.55
CA GLN A 101 4.94 4.08 -16.87
C GLN A 101 5.96 5.19 -17.10
N THR A 102 6.34 5.92 -16.04
CA THR A 102 7.21 7.09 -16.15
C THR A 102 8.69 6.72 -16.12
N PHE A 103 9.07 5.79 -15.24
CA PHE A 103 10.48 5.46 -14.98
C PHE A 103 10.90 4.09 -15.50
N ALA A 104 9.95 3.20 -15.81
CA ALA A 104 10.21 1.81 -16.23
C ALA A 104 11.30 1.11 -15.36
N PRO A 105 11.15 1.11 -14.01
CA PRO A 105 12.21 0.63 -13.13
C PRO A 105 12.36 -0.90 -13.19
N ASP A 106 13.59 -1.40 -13.02
CA ASP A 106 13.86 -2.83 -12.89
C ASP A 106 13.22 -3.43 -11.62
N VAL A 107 13.16 -2.64 -10.55
CA VAL A 107 12.58 -3.02 -9.26
C VAL A 107 11.68 -1.90 -8.75
N LEU A 108 10.46 -2.26 -8.35
CA LEU A 108 9.51 -1.34 -7.72
C LEU A 108 9.15 -1.87 -6.33
N VAL A 109 9.39 -1.05 -5.30
CA VAL A 109 9.03 -1.35 -3.92
C VAL A 109 8.01 -0.32 -3.45
N ASP A 110 6.84 -0.79 -3.00
CA ASP A 110 5.89 0.03 -2.27
C ASP A 110 5.84 -0.35 -0.79
N MET A 111 5.61 0.64 0.08
CA MET A 111 5.54 0.43 1.52
C MET A 111 4.36 1.18 2.13
N ALA A 112 3.62 0.51 3.01
CA ALA A 112 2.37 1.02 3.52
C ALA A 112 1.96 0.45 4.88
N THR A 113 1.38 1.32 5.70
CA THR A 113 0.48 0.93 6.80
C THR A 113 -0.88 0.57 6.20
N LEU A 114 -1.00 -0.63 5.63
CA LEU A 114 -2.12 -0.94 4.73
C LEU A 114 -3.29 -1.65 5.41
N THR A 115 -3.04 -2.61 6.30
CA THR A 115 -4.11 -3.45 6.85
C THR A 115 -3.89 -3.74 8.33
N GLY A 116 -4.99 -3.84 9.08
CA GLY A 116 -4.95 -4.44 10.42
C GLY A 116 -4.66 -5.95 10.38
N ALA A 117 -5.00 -6.62 9.26
CA ALA A 117 -4.77 -8.06 9.07
C ALA A 117 -3.29 -8.44 9.12
N GLN A 118 -2.39 -7.56 8.65
CA GLN A 118 -0.94 -7.76 8.78
C GLN A 118 -0.53 -8.13 10.21
N LEU A 119 -1.09 -7.45 11.22
CA LEU A 119 -0.77 -7.70 12.63
C LEU A 119 -1.18 -9.10 13.11
N VAL A 120 -2.24 -9.66 12.51
CA VAL A 120 -2.71 -11.02 12.80
C VAL A 120 -1.80 -12.03 12.11
N THR A 121 -1.36 -11.74 10.89
CA THR A 121 -0.57 -12.66 10.07
C THR A 121 0.90 -12.76 10.48
N THR A 122 1.59 -11.62 10.60
CA THR A 122 3.05 -11.58 10.85
C THR A 122 3.43 -10.93 12.19
N GLY A 123 2.44 -10.48 12.96
CA GLY A 123 2.65 -9.88 14.28
C GLY A 123 3.13 -8.42 14.22
N LYS A 124 3.47 -7.87 15.39
CA LYS A 124 3.81 -6.44 15.58
C LYS A 124 5.25 -6.07 15.21
N LYS A 125 6.10 -7.06 14.94
CA LYS A 125 7.55 -6.89 14.79
C LYS A 125 8.08 -7.28 13.42
N HIS A 126 7.27 -7.95 12.60
CA HIS A 126 7.63 -8.31 11.24
C HIS A 126 6.67 -7.61 10.28
N ALA A 127 7.21 -6.80 9.37
CA ALA A 127 6.45 -6.35 8.21
C ALA A 127 6.06 -7.56 7.36
N ALA A 128 4.88 -7.49 6.73
CA ALA A 128 4.48 -8.47 5.74
C ALA A 128 5.02 -8.07 4.37
N VAL A 129 5.74 -8.98 3.71
CA VAL A 129 6.25 -8.79 2.35
C VAL A 129 5.48 -9.69 1.40
N MET A 130 5.04 -9.15 0.26
CA MET A 130 4.44 -9.91 -0.83
C MET A 130 5.18 -9.52 -2.11
N SER A 131 5.77 -10.50 -2.78
CA SER A 131 6.60 -10.26 -3.96
C SER A 131 6.22 -11.20 -5.09
N ASN A 132 6.28 -10.71 -6.32
CA ASN A 132 6.15 -11.55 -7.53
C ASN A 132 7.47 -12.23 -7.92
N ASP A 133 8.54 -11.95 -7.19
CA ASP A 133 9.89 -12.47 -7.42
C ASP A 133 10.45 -13.02 -6.11
N ALA A 134 10.88 -14.29 -6.13
CA ALA A 134 11.34 -15.01 -4.95
C ALA A 134 12.70 -14.50 -4.44
N ASP A 135 13.56 -13.98 -5.32
CA ASP A 135 14.87 -13.45 -4.94
C ASP A 135 14.70 -12.09 -4.25
N LEU A 136 13.80 -11.24 -4.74
CA LEU A 136 13.45 -9.98 -4.06
C LEU A 136 12.81 -10.21 -2.69
N GLU A 137 11.96 -11.24 -2.57
CA GLU A 137 11.38 -11.62 -1.28
C GLU A 137 12.46 -12.03 -0.27
N GLN A 138 13.36 -12.93 -0.67
CA GLN A 138 14.47 -13.37 0.18
C GLN A 138 15.41 -12.21 0.53
N ALA A 139 15.68 -11.31 -0.42
CA ALA A 139 16.48 -10.12 -0.18
C ALA A 139 15.84 -9.20 0.89
N ALA A 140 14.52 -8.99 0.84
CA ALA A 140 13.80 -8.20 1.84
C ALA A 140 13.86 -8.83 3.24
N VAL A 141 13.66 -10.14 3.34
CA VAL A 141 13.76 -10.88 4.61
C VAL A 141 15.19 -10.84 5.16
N GLY A 142 16.19 -11.09 4.30
CA GLY A 142 17.61 -11.02 4.67
C GLY A 142 18.01 -9.63 5.15
N ALA A 143 17.58 -8.57 4.45
CA ALA A 143 17.82 -7.19 4.84
C ALA A 143 17.21 -6.88 6.22
N GLY A 144 15.99 -7.36 6.48
CA GLY A 144 15.33 -7.18 7.78
C GLY A 144 16.08 -7.85 8.93
N LEU A 145 16.66 -9.03 8.71
CA LEU A 145 17.50 -9.72 9.72
C LEU A 145 18.79 -8.96 10.03
N VAL A 146 19.38 -8.29 9.04
CA VAL A 146 20.61 -7.50 9.21
C VAL A 146 20.31 -6.14 9.87
N SER A 147 19.24 -5.46 9.48
CA SER A 147 18.90 -4.13 9.98
C SER A 147 18.19 -4.15 11.33
N GLY A 148 17.48 -5.24 11.65
CA GLY A 148 16.56 -5.33 12.79
C GLY A 148 15.12 -4.91 12.45
N ASP A 149 14.88 -4.37 11.25
CA ASP A 149 13.54 -4.08 10.74
C ASP A 149 12.98 -5.32 10.04
N LEU A 150 12.53 -6.28 10.84
CA LEU A 150 12.20 -7.63 10.39
C LEU A 150 11.05 -7.66 9.37
N ALA A 151 11.11 -8.63 8.47
CA ALA A 151 10.09 -8.92 7.46
C ALA A 151 9.78 -10.42 7.40
N HIS A 152 8.55 -10.77 7.01
CA HIS A 152 8.14 -12.15 6.77
C HIS A 152 7.26 -12.22 5.50
N PRO A 153 7.46 -13.25 4.65
CA PRO A 153 6.72 -13.36 3.41
C PRO A 153 5.25 -13.72 3.62
N LEU A 154 4.39 -13.23 2.72
CA LEU A 154 3.00 -13.62 2.52
C LEU A 154 2.87 -14.48 1.27
N ILE A 155 1.73 -15.15 1.13
CA ILE A 155 1.43 -15.94 -0.06
C ILE A 155 1.28 -15.01 -1.27
N TYR A 156 2.15 -15.15 -2.26
CA TYR A 156 1.95 -14.57 -3.59
C TYR A 156 1.26 -15.58 -4.51
N CYS A 157 -0.04 -15.42 -4.71
CA CYS A 157 -0.84 -16.29 -5.59
C CYS A 157 -2.00 -15.51 -6.25
N PRO A 158 -1.69 -14.59 -7.20
CA PRO A 158 -2.70 -13.73 -7.82
C PRO A 158 -3.88 -14.48 -8.45
N GLU A 159 -3.63 -15.67 -8.98
CA GLU A 159 -4.63 -16.54 -9.60
C GLU A 159 -5.71 -17.03 -8.62
N LEU A 160 -5.38 -17.17 -7.33
CA LEU A 160 -6.35 -17.52 -6.28
C LEU A 160 -6.95 -16.28 -5.62
N LEU A 161 -6.17 -15.21 -5.46
CA LEU A 161 -6.57 -14.03 -4.70
C LEU A 161 -7.36 -12.99 -5.51
N SER A 162 -7.15 -12.91 -6.83
CA SER A 162 -7.77 -11.86 -7.68
C SER A 162 -9.28 -11.97 -7.77
N GLY A 163 -9.84 -13.18 -7.65
CA GLY A 163 -11.29 -13.42 -7.69
C GLY A 163 -12.07 -12.71 -6.58
N GLU A 164 -11.43 -12.42 -5.45
CA GLU A 164 -12.02 -11.73 -4.30
C GLU A 164 -12.43 -10.28 -4.59
N PHE A 165 -11.85 -9.68 -5.63
CA PHE A 165 -12.09 -8.30 -6.04
C PHE A 165 -13.07 -8.18 -7.20
N LYS A 166 -13.82 -9.23 -7.54
CA LYS A 166 -14.75 -9.17 -8.67
C LYS A 166 -15.83 -8.10 -8.47
N SER A 167 -15.98 -7.23 -9.46
CA SER A 167 -17.11 -6.29 -9.58
C SER A 167 -18.08 -6.76 -10.67
N ALA A 168 -19.35 -6.35 -10.56
CA ALA A 168 -20.35 -6.55 -11.61
C ALA A 168 -20.43 -5.38 -12.60
N VAL A 169 -19.83 -4.23 -12.26
CA VAL A 169 -20.02 -2.94 -12.97
C VAL A 169 -18.71 -2.18 -13.26
N ALA A 170 -17.59 -2.64 -12.71
CA ALA A 170 -16.24 -2.12 -12.93
C ALA A 170 -15.26 -3.29 -13.18
N ASP A 171 -13.99 -3.00 -13.46
CA ASP A 171 -12.97 -4.03 -13.62
C ASP A 171 -12.70 -4.77 -12.30
N MET A 172 -12.79 -4.08 -11.17
CA MET A 172 -12.61 -4.66 -9.84
C MET A 172 -13.26 -3.83 -8.72
N ARG A 173 -13.33 -4.39 -7.52
CA ARG A 173 -13.63 -3.71 -6.25
C ARG A 173 -12.35 -3.39 -5.50
N ASN A 174 -12.39 -2.42 -4.59
CA ASN A 174 -11.22 -2.10 -3.78
C ASN A 174 -11.07 -2.98 -2.52
N SER A 175 -12.13 -3.57 -1.97
CA SER A 175 -12.06 -4.43 -0.78
C SER A 175 -12.64 -5.81 -1.04
N VAL A 176 -12.05 -6.83 -0.42
CA VAL A 176 -12.52 -8.21 -0.48
C VAL A 176 -13.91 -8.36 0.14
N LYS A 177 -14.73 -9.25 -0.42
CA LYS A 177 -16.06 -9.56 0.12
C LYS A 177 -15.95 -10.50 1.33
N ASP A 178 -15.07 -11.48 1.25
CA ASP A 178 -14.75 -12.37 2.36
C ASP A 178 -13.43 -11.92 3.01
N ARG A 179 -13.48 -11.65 4.32
CA ARG A 179 -12.32 -11.23 5.11
C ARG A 179 -11.68 -12.38 5.89
N MET A 180 -12.20 -13.60 5.72
CA MET A 180 -11.78 -14.82 6.42
C MET A 180 -10.99 -15.78 5.51
N ASN A 181 -10.84 -15.46 4.23
CA ASN A 181 -10.06 -16.22 3.25
C ASN A 181 -8.55 -15.94 3.42
#